data_AF-A0A149RXM5-F1
#
_entry.id   AF-A0A149RXM5-F1
#
_cell.length_a   1.000
_cell.length_b   1.000
_cell.length_c   1.000
_cell.angle_alpha   90.00
_cell.angle_beta   90.00
_cell.angle_gamma   90.00
#
_symmetry.space_group_name_H-M   'P 1'
#
loop_
_entity.id
_entity.type
_entity.pdbx_description
1 polymer ?
#
loop_
_entity_poly.entity_id
_entity_poly.type
_entity_poly.pdbx_seq_one_letter_code
_entity_poly.pdbx_strand_id
1 'polypeptide(L)' 'MSSATTLFAPAPVASISDEERARRQKAVEWTLAAQRRQGYTHDPLIEDACQSFVAGQIDLAELGRRLNPAL' A
#
# COMPACT_ATOMS: atom_id res chain seq x y z
N MET A 1 -31.36 -30.03 9.54
CA MET A 1 -29.89 -30.10 9.33
C MET A 1 -29.41 -28.70 9.04
N SER A 2 -28.88 -28.00 10.04
CA SER A 2 -28.46 -26.59 9.91
C SER A 2 -27.00 -26.50 9.48
N SER A 3 -26.78 -25.89 8.32
CA SER A 3 -25.46 -25.57 7.79
C SER A 3 -24.84 -24.43 8.60
N ALA A 4 -23.72 -24.69 9.26
CA ALA A 4 -22.85 -23.63 9.75
C ALA A 4 -21.77 -23.36 8.68
N THR A 5 -22.05 -22.42 7.78
CA THR A 5 -21.01 -21.81 6.95
C THR A 5 -20.22 -20.87 7.85
N THR A 6 -19.16 -21.37 8.49
CA THR A 6 -18.19 -20.51 9.15
C THR A 6 -17.42 -19.75 8.07
N LEU A 7 -17.82 -18.51 7.82
CA LEU A 7 -17.07 -17.56 7.03
C LEU A 7 -15.72 -17.32 7.73
N PHE A 8 -14.64 -17.80 7.12
CA PHE A 8 -13.28 -17.43 7.50
C PHE A 8 -13.11 -15.94 7.16
N ALA A 9 -13.42 -15.06 8.11
CA ALA A 9 -13.01 -13.67 7.99
C ALA A 9 -11.48 -13.63 7.96
N PRO A 10 -10.84 -12.97 6.96
CA PRO A 10 -9.39 -12.83 6.98
C PRO A 10 -9.00 -12.09 8.26
N ALA A 11 -8.00 -12.61 8.95
CA ALA A 11 -7.46 -11.98 10.16
C ALA A 11 -7.15 -10.49 9.86
N PRO A 12 -7.45 -9.57 10.79
CA PRO A 12 -7.10 -8.17 10.59
C PRO A 12 -5.59 -8.09 10.33
N VAL A 13 -5.21 -7.52 9.19
CA VAL A 13 -3.82 -7.18 8.90
C VAL A 13 -3.36 -6.33 10.08
N ALA A 14 -2.41 -6.84 10.86
CA ALA A 14 -2.00 -6.17 12.10
C ALA A 14 -1.63 -4.72 11.77
N SER A 15 -2.25 -3.77 12.46
CA SER A 15 -1.98 -2.35 12.26
C SER A 15 -0.49 -2.09 12.49
N ILE A 16 0.18 -1.52 11.48
CA ILE A 16 1.60 -1.16 11.59
C ILE A 16 1.83 -0.10 12.67
N SER A 17 3.02 -0.06 13.25
CA SER A 17 3.39 0.97 14.23
C SER A 17 3.45 2.35 13.59
N ASP A 18 3.33 3.40 14.41
CA ASP A 18 3.47 4.79 13.95
C ASP A 18 4.87 5.07 13.39
N GLU A 19 5.90 4.42 13.95
CA GLU A 19 7.26 4.50 13.43
C GLU A 19 7.37 3.92 12.02
N GLU A 20 6.75 2.76 11.77
CA GLU A 20 6.74 2.15 10.44
C GLU A 20 5.91 2.99 9.46
N ARG A 21 4.77 3.53 9.89
CA ARG A 21 3.96 4.47 9.10
C ARG A 21 4.78 5.69 8.68
N ALA A 22 5.51 6.31 9.63
CA ALA A 22 6.37 7.46 9.36
C ALA A 22 7.52 7.12 8.41
N ARG A 23 8.15 5.94 8.58
CA ARG A 23 9.19 5.44 7.68
C ARG A 23 8.67 5.28 6.25
N ARG A 24 7.48 4.67 6.09
CA ARG A 24 6.84 4.49 4.78
C ARG A 24 6.46 5.82 4.15
N GLN A 25 5.88 6.73 4.91
CA GLN A 25 5.50 8.06 4.43
C GLN A 25 6.72 8.79 3.86
N LYS A 26 7.84 8.81 4.60
CA LYS A 26 9.09 9.43 4.15
C LYS A 26 9.63 8.79 2.85
N ALA A 27 9.56 7.47 2.74
CA ALA A 27 10.00 6.75 1.54
C ALA A 27 9.15 7.09 0.29
N VAL A 28 7.84 7.18 0.46
CA VAL A 28 6.91 7.63 -0.59
C VAL A 28 7.22 9.06 -0.99
N GLU A 29 7.30 10.00 -0.04
CA GLU A 29 7.60 11.40 -0.32
C GLU A 29 8.92 11.61 -1.07
N TRP A 30 9.97 10.91 -0.68
CA TRP A 30 11.27 10.97 -1.37
C TRP A 30 11.16 10.49 -2.82
N THR A 31 10.45 9.38 -3.05
CA THR A 31 10.22 8.84 -4.39
C THR A 31 9.43 9.82 -5.25
N LEU A 32 8.33 10.37 -4.73
CA LEU A 32 7.50 11.35 -5.43
C LEU A 32 8.31 12.61 -5.76
N ALA A 33 9.11 13.11 -4.80
CA ALA A 33 9.96 14.28 -5.04
C ALA A 33 11.00 14.03 -6.14
N ALA A 34 11.58 12.82 -6.19
CA ALA A 34 12.51 12.45 -7.26
C ALA A 34 11.82 12.34 -8.63
N GLN A 35 10.64 11.72 -8.69
CA GLN A 35 9.84 11.58 -9.91
C GLN A 35 9.38 12.94 -10.46
N ARG A 36 8.94 13.85 -9.60
CA ARG A 36 8.58 15.22 -10.00
C ARG A 36 9.76 15.99 -10.60
N ARG A 37 10.97 15.82 -10.04
CA ARG A 37 12.20 16.43 -10.61
C ARG A 37 12.54 15.90 -12.00
N GLN A 38 12.08 14.70 -12.34
CA GLN A 38 12.25 14.09 -13.66
C GLN A 38 11.11 14.43 -14.63
N GLY A 39 10.16 15.29 -14.22
CA GLY A 39 9.01 15.69 -15.04
C GLY A 39 7.91 14.64 -15.12
N TYR A 40 7.92 13.63 -14.24
CA TYR A 40 6.85 12.65 -14.16
C TYR A 40 5.62 13.24 -13.46
N THR A 41 4.46 13.14 -14.11
CA THR A 41 3.15 13.49 -13.54
C THR A 41 2.50 12.22 -13.01
N HIS A 42 2.10 12.22 -11.73
CA HIS A 42 1.55 11.03 -11.09
C HIS A 42 0.16 10.65 -11.60
N ASP A 43 -0.06 9.34 -11.69
CA ASP A 43 -1.37 8.73 -11.88
C ASP A 43 -2.08 8.64 -10.50
N PRO A 44 -3.34 9.07 -10.36
CA PRO A 44 -4.12 8.93 -9.13
C PRO A 44 -4.13 7.50 -8.53
N LEU A 45 -4.04 6.46 -9.38
CA LEU A 45 -3.99 5.07 -8.93
C LEU A 45 -2.69 4.74 -8.19
N ILE A 46 -1.58 5.38 -8.57
CA ILE A 46 -0.28 5.24 -7.90
C ILE A 46 -0.31 5.91 -6.53
N GLU A 47 -0.96 7.08 -6.43
CA GLU A 47 -1.11 7.79 -5.16
C GLU A 47 -1.95 6.98 -4.15
N ASP A 48 -3.06 6.40 -4.60
CA ASP A 48 -3.92 5.55 -3.77
C ASP A 48 -3.17 4.30 -3.25
N ALA A 49 -2.40 3.64 -4.12
CA ALA A 49 -1.57 2.50 -3.74
C ALA A 49 -0.49 2.89 -2.71
N CYS A 50 0.15 4.05 -2.90
CA CYS A 50 1.14 4.54 -1.94
C CYS A 50 0.51 4.88 -0.58
N GLN A 51 -0.68 5.50 -0.56
CA GLN A 51 -1.41 5.76 0.68
C GLN A 51 -1.83 4.48 1.37
N SER A 52 -2.31 3.48 0.63
CA SER A 52 -2.64 2.16 1.16
C SER A 52 -1.42 1.48 1.80
N PHE A 53 -0.23 1.64 1.20
CA PHE A 53 1.02 1.12 1.75
C PHE A 53 1.42 1.85 3.04
N VAL A 54 1.37 3.18 3.05
CA VAL A 54 1.63 3.99 4.25
C VAL A 54 0.65 3.66 5.36
N ALA A 55 -0.61 3.42 5.05
CA ALA A 55 -1.63 3.05 6.04
C ALA A 55 -1.44 1.65 6.62
N GLY A 56 -0.56 0.83 6.03
CA GLY A 56 -0.38 -0.58 6.39
C GLY A 56 -1.49 -1.49 5.86
N GLN A 57 -2.31 -1.01 4.92
CA GLN A 57 -3.39 -1.79 4.30
C GLN A 57 -2.85 -2.78 3.26
N ILE A 58 -1.69 -2.46 2.68
CA ILE A 58 -0.94 -3.34 1.78
C ILE A 58 0.53 -3.43 2.20
N ASP A 59 1.18 -4.52 1.84
CA ASP A 59 2.62 -4.70 2.00
C ASP A 59 3.39 -4.18 0.76
N LEU A 60 4.72 -4.29 0.80
CA LEU A 60 5.58 -3.84 -0.29
C LEU A 60 5.41 -4.68 -1.57
N ALA A 61 5.09 -5.97 -1.43
CA ALA A 61 4.89 -6.85 -2.58
C ALA A 61 3.62 -6.48 -3.34
N GLU A 62 2.53 -6.20 -2.63
CA GLU A 62 1.29 -5.71 -3.21
C GLU A 62 1.42 -4.31 -3.79
N LEU A 63 2.18 -3.41 -3.15
CA LEU A 63 2.53 -2.12 -3.75
C LEU A 63 3.24 -2.33 -5.10
N GLY A 64 4.23 -3.22 -5.15
CA GLY A 64 4.95 -3.56 -6.38
C GLY A 64 4.01 -4.02 -7.52
N ARG A 65 3.09 -4.94 -7.22
CA ARG A 65 2.09 -5.42 -8.19
C ARG A 65 1.17 -4.30 -8.71
N ARG A 66 0.77 -3.36 -7.84
CA ARG A 66 -0.09 -2.23 -8.25
C ARG A 66 0.64 -1.21 -9.11
N LEU A 67 1.92 -0.95 -8.81
CA LEU A 67 2.74 0.00 -9.57
C LEU A 67 3.22 -0.59 -10.90
N ASN A 68 3.38 -1.92 -10.96
CA ASN A 68 3.74 -2.62 -12.18
C ASN A 68 3.07 -4.00 -12.20
N PRO A 69 1.89 -4.12 -12.83
CA PRO A 69 1.15 -5.38 -12.88
C PRO A 69 1.80 -6.47 -13.74
N ALA A 70 2.92 -6.15 -14.43
CA ALA A 70 3.70 -7.12 -15.18
C ALA A 70 4.83 -7.80 -14.36
N LEU A 71 5.01 -7.41 -13.09
CA LEU A 71 5.93 -8.04 -12.12
C LEU A 71 5.19 -8.99 -11.18
#